data_AF-A0A9P4JSW0-F1
#
_entry.id   AF-A0A9P4JSW0-F1
#
_cell.length_a   1.000
_cell.length_b   1.000
_cell.length_c   1.000
_cell.angle_alpha   90.00
_cell.angle_beta   90.00
_cell.angle_gamma   90.00
#
_symmetry.space_group_name_H-M   'P 1'
#
loop_
_entity.id
_entity.type
_entity.pdbx_description
1 polymer ?
#
loop_
_entity_poly.entity_id
_entity_poly.type
_entity_poly.pdbx_seq_one_letter_code
_entity_poly.pdbx_strand_id
1 'polypeptide(L)'
;GPSTLSVKEAVKIARDNNFMGLICSSRLLDLAPALVESIKTAGLVLIADISDTKERPSERGRRGTAVGLGELVNRGQGGPGGGFGAMGPAGVDGVLRSNGVFRFNESVDM
;
A
#
# COMPACT_ATOMS: atom_id res chain seq x y z
N GLY A 1 18.24 -17.22 16.79
CA GLY A 1 17.89 -17.21 15.35
C GLY A 1 16.55 -16.53 15.19
N PRO A 2 16.23 -15.90 14.05
CA PRO A 2 14.90 -15.39 13.81
C PRO A 2 13.93 -16.57 13.83
N SER A 3 13.01 -16.58 14.80
CA SER A 3 11.96 -17.58 14.87
C SER A 3 11.08 -17.41 13.63
N THR A 4 11.15 -18.36 12.71
CA THR A 4 10.27 -18.37 11.53
C THR A 4 8.88 -18.75 12.01
N LEU A 5 7.99 -17.75 12.11
CA LEU A 5 6.59 -17.93 12.49
C LEU A 5 5.74 -17.95 11.23
N SER A 6 4.79 -18.89 11.12
CA SER A 6 3.84 -18.86 10.01
C SER A 6 2.85 -17.71 10.18
N VAL A 7 2.33 -17.16 9.07
CA VAL A 7 1.31 -16.09 9.12
C VAL A 7 0.07 -16.53 9.90
N LYS A 8 -0.33 -17.80 9.77
CA LYS A 8 -1.46 -18.37 10.51
C LYS A 8 -1.23 -18.36 12.02
N GLU A 9 -0.02 -18.69 12.47
CA GLU A 9 0.34 -18.60 13.89
C GLU A 9 0.44 -17.15 14.36
N ALA A 10 0.98 -16.26 13.53
CA ALA A 10 1.02 -14.83 13.83
C ALA A 10 -0.38 -14.24 14.03
N VAL A 11 -1.35 -14.61 13.20
CA VAL A 11 -2.77 -14.23 13.35
C VAL A 11 -3.34 -14.75 14.65
N LYS A 12 -3.09 -16.02 14.96
CA LYS A 12 -3.59 -16.63 16.20
C LYS A 12 -3.01 -15.91 17.42
N ILE A 13 -1.70 -15.69 17.44
CA ILE A 13 -1.02 -14.98 18.52
C ILE A 13 -1.54 -13.54 18.64
N ALA A 14 -1.69 -12.82 17.53
CA ALA A 14 -2.19 -11.45 17.55
C ALA A 14 -3.61 -11.38 18.13
N ARG A 15 -4.49 -12.29 17.72
CA ARG A 15 -5.85 -12.39 18.27
C ARG A 15 -5.84 -12.76 19.76
N ASP A 16 -5.08 -13.78 20.14
CA ASP A 16 -5.02 -14.26 21.52
C ASP A 16 -4.42 -13.22 22.48
N ASN A 17 -3.62 -12.28 21.97
CA ASN A 17 -3.02 -11.18 22.74
C ASN A 17 -3.74 -9.84 22.56
N ASN A 18 -4.93 -9.81 21.95
CA ASN A 18 -5.70 -8.59 21.68
C ASN A 18 -4.91 -7.50 20.93
N PHE A 19 -4.02 -7.90 20.02
CA PHE A 19 -3.33 -6.96 19.16
C PHE A 19 -4.25 -6.38 18.10
N MET A 20 -3.93 -5.16 17.67
CA MET A 20 -4.73 -4.42 16.70
C MET A 20 -4.57 -4.94 15.27
N GLY A 21 -3.42 -5.52 14.92
CA GLY A 21 -3.15 -5.86 13.52
C GLY A 21 -1.81 -6.52 13.23
N LEU A 22 -1.57 -6.76 11.95
CA LEU A 22 -0.37 -7.37 11.40
C LEU A 22 0.17 -6.54 10.22
N ILE A 23 1.50 -6.52 10.10
CA ILE A 23 2.20 -5.98 8.93
C ILE A 23 2.74 -7.16 8.13
N CYS A 24 2.42 -7.22 6.85
CA CYS A 24 2.85 -8.26 5.93
C CYS A 24 3.46 -7.64 4.68
N SER A 25 4.55 -8.21 4.17
CA SER A 25 5.10 -7.78 2.89
C SER A 25 4.06 -7.89 1.79
N SER A 26 3.95 -6.86 0.95
CA SER A 26 3.03 -6.84 -0.20
C SER A 26 3.15 -8.09 -1.06
N ARG A 27 4.38 -8.57 -1.29
CA ARG A 27 4.63 -9.77 -2.12
C ARG A 27 3.97 -11.03 -1.56
N LEU A 28 3.90 -11.15 -0.23
CA LEU A 28 3.25 -12.29 0.42
C LEU A 28 1.74 -12.26 0.18
N LEU A 29 1.15 -11.06 0.27
CA LEU A 29 -0.27 -10.86 0.06
C LEU A 29 -0.67 -11.09 -1.41
N ASP A 30 0.19 -10.74 -2.36
CA ASP A 30 -0.01 -11.02 -3.79
C ASP A 30 -0.01 -12.53 -4.09
N LEU A 31 0.85 -13.31 -3.40
CA LEU A 31 0.92 -14.76 -3.57
C LEU A 31 -0.20 -15.51 -2.86
N ALA A 32 -0.77 -14.93 -1.80
CA ALA A 32 -1.73 -15.60 -0.94
C ALA A 32 -2.87 -14.65 -0.54
N PRO A 33 -3.77 -14.28 -1.46
CA PRO A 33 -4.89 -13.37 -1.19
C PRO A 33 -5.87 -13.94 -0.15
N ALA A 34 -5.96 -15.26 -0.01
CA ALA A 34 -6.76 -15.91 1.03
C ALA A 34 -6.31 -15.55 2.46
N LEU A 35 -5.04 -15.15 2.66
CA LEU A 35 -4.56 -14.70 3.97
C LEU A 35 -5.12 -13.33 4.35
N VAL A 36 -5.34 -12.44 3.37
CA VAL A 36 -5.96 -11.13 3.60
C VAL A 36 -7.33 -11.31 4.23
N GLU A 37 -8.16 -12.17 3.63
CA GLU A 37 -9.50 -12.48 4.13
C GLU A 37 -9.47 -13.15 5.51
N SER A 38 -8.55 -14.09 5.74
CA SER A 38 -8.40 -14.74 7.04
C SER A 38 -8.01 -13.76 8.15
N ILE A 39 -7.14 -12.79 7.87
CA ILE A 39 -6.68 -11.79 8.85
C ILE A 39 -7.83 -10.83 9.17
N LYS A 40 -8.54 -10.37 8.14
CA LYS A 40 -9.71 -9.50 8.30
C LYS A 40 -10.85 -10.16 9.05
N THR A 41 -11.14 -11.42 8.75
CA THR A 41 -12.17 -12.20 9.46
C THR A 41 -11.80 -12.41 10.93
N ALA A 42 -10.50 -12.43 11.26
CA ALA A 42 -10.03 -12.48 12.64
C ALA A 42 -10.19 -11.14 13.39
N GLY A 43 -10.65 -10.08 12.72
CA GLY A 43 -10.82 -8.73 13.30
C GLY A 43 -9.52 -7.95 13.45
N LEU A 44 -8.48 -8.34 12.71
CA LEU A 44 -7.17 -7.69 12.76
C LEU A 44 -7.00 -6.72 11.60
N VAL A 45 -6.42 -5.56 11.88
CA VAL A 45 -5.97 -4.59 10.87
C VAL A 45 -4.81 -5.19 10.09
N LEU A 46 -4.88 -5.20 8.75
CA LEU A 46 -3.83 -5.70 7.89
C LEU A 46 -3.17 -4.58 7.10
N ILE A 47 -1.83 -4.54 7.19
CA ILE A 47 -1.00 -3.52 6.56
C ILE A 47 -0.03 -4.16 5.60
N ALA A 48 -0.04 -3.66 4.36
CA ALA A 48 0.92 -4.06 3.36
C ALA A 48 2.21 -3.27 3.49
N ASP A 49 3.31 -3.96 3.77
CA ASP A 49 4.65 -3.41 3.71
C ASP A 49 5.14 -3.38 2.26
N ILE A 50 5.20 -2.15 1.73
CA ILE A 50 5.71 -1.81 0.40
C ILE A 50 7.08 -1.10 0.52
N SER A 51 7.76 -1.19 1.67
CA SER A 51 9.08 -0.59 1.86
C SER A 51 10.14 -1.17 0.91
N ASP A 52 10.02 -2.45 0.56
CA ASP A 52 10.93 -3.13 -0.36
C ASP A 52 10.60 -2.87 -1.85
N THR A 53 9.42 -2.32 -2.15
CA THR A 53 9.18 -1.77 -3.48
C THR A 53 9.84 -0.41 -3.54
N LYS A 54 10.97 -0.33 -4.25
CA LYS A 54 11.55 0.94 -4.64
C LYS A 54 10.46 1.74 -5.35
N GLU A 55 9.91 2.75 -4.67
CA GLU A 55 9.15 3.81 -5.33
C GLU A 55 10.07 4.31 -6.44
N ARG A 56 9.76 4.00 -7.70
CA ARG A 56 10.39 4.72 -8.80
C ARG A 56 9.97 6.17 -8.56
N PRO A 57 10.90 7.10 -8.27
CA PRO A 57 10.53 8.50 -8.26
C PRO A 57 10.00 8.74 -9.67
N SER A 58 8.73 9.09 -9.79
CA SER A 58 8.18 9.55 -11.06
C SER A 58 9.01 10.79 -11.44
N GLU A 59 9.93 10.60 -12.37
CA GLU A 59 10.76 11.63 -12.98
C GLU A 59 9.87 12.52 -13.85
N ARG A 60 9.03 13.32 -13.20
CA ARG A 60 8.21 14.34 -13.87
C ARG A 60 7.86 15.46 -12.90
N GLY A 61 8.92 16.08 -12.37
CA GLY A 61 8.78 17.15 -11.39
C GLY A 61 9.94 18.15 -11.34
N ARG A 62 10.94 18.09 -12.22
CA ARG A 62 11.88 19.19 -12.40
C ARG A 62 11.55 19.96 -13.67
N ARG A 63 10.68 20.94 -13.46
CA ARG A 63 10.42 22.11 -14.29
C ARG A 63 11.68 22.53 -15.06
N GLY A 64 11.65 22.36 -16.37
CA GLY A 64 12.38 23.23 -17.27
C GLY A 64 11.78 24.64 -17.16
N THR A 65 12.59 25.62 -16.81
CA THR A 65 12.33 27.03 -17.10
C THR A 65 12.68 27.25 -18.57
N ALA A 66 11.72 27.13 -19.48
CA ALA A 66 11.91 27.54 -20.85
C ALA A 66 11.42 28.98 -21.02
N VAL A 67 12.38 29.91 -21.18
CA VAL A 67 12.15 31.13 -21.95
C VAL A 67 11.85 30.67 -23.37
N GLY A 68 10.66 30.97 -23.89
CA GLY A 68 10.32 30.64 -25.27
C GLY A 68 8.83 30.54 -25.50
N LEU A 69 8.26 31.61 -26.06
CA LEU A 69 6.96 31.62 -26.73
C LEU A 69 6.86 30.44 -27.71
N GLY A 70 5.81 29.64 -27.62
CA GLY A 70 5.49 28.65 -28.65
C GLY A 70 4.30 27.78 -28.27
N GLU A 71 3.24 27.88 -29.09
CA GLU A 71 2.19 26.88 -29.27
C GLU A 71 1.21 26.61 -28.12
N LEU A 72 0.26 27.53 -28.01
CA LEU A 72 -1.16 27.16 -27.98
C LEU A 72 -1.44 26.22 -29.16
N VAL A 73 -1.56 24.91 -28.92
CA VAL A 73 -2.45 23.94 -29.60
C VAL A 73 -2.04 22.52 -29.18
N ASN A 74 -2.74 21.97 -28.18
CA ASN A 74 -3.34 20.66 -28.37
C ASN A 74 -4.54 20.48 -27.45
N ARG A 75 -5.70 20.46 -28.10
CA ARG A 75 -7.03 20.35 -27.53
C ARG A 75 -7.35 18.85 -27.45
N GLY A 76 -7.69 18.37 -26.26
CA GLY A 76 -8.54 17.18 -26.11
C GLY A 76 -7.83 15.84 -26.03
N GLN A 77 -7.64 15.36 -24.81
CA GLN A 77 -8.11 14.01 -24.47
C GLN A 77 -8.37 13.93 -22.96
N GLY A 78 -9.67 13.90 -22.63
CA GLY A 78 -10.13 13.59 -21.28
C GLY A 78 -9.87 12.13 -20.96
N GLY A 79 -9.47 11.88 -19.72
CA GLY A 79 -9.54 10.58 -19.07
C GLY A 79 -9.89 10.82 -17.59
N PRO A 80 -11.00 10.27 -17.06
CA PRO A 80 -11.34 10.40 -15.65
C PRO A 80 -10.50 9.40 -14.88
N GLY A 81 -9.48 9.86 -14.16
CA GLY A 81 -8.61 8.93 -13.47
C GLY A 81 -7.39 9.56 -12.82
N GLY A 82 -7.56 10.72 -12.18
CA GLY A 82 -6.60 11.23 -11.20
C GLY A 82 -6.65 10.37 -9.93
N GLY A 83 -6.40 9.07 -10.07
CA GLY A 83 -6.36 8.11 -8.98
C GLY A 83 -4.96 8.06 -8.39
N PHE A 84 -4.89 8.17 -7.08
CA PHE A 84 -3.74 7.97 -6.22
C PHE A 84 -3.18 6.53 -6.38
N GLY A 85 -2.54 6.26 -7.52
CA GLY A 85 -2.25 4.92 -8.02
C GLY A 85 -0.96 4.31 -7.49
N ALA A 86 -0.91 4.09 -6.19
CA ALA A 86 -0.32 2.86 -5.66
C ALA A 86 -1.40 2.24 -4.79
N MET A 87 -2.42 1.70 -5.46
CA MET A 87 -3.38 0.81 -4.82
C MET A 87 -2.52 -0.31 -4.24
N GLY A 88 -2.35 -0.34 -2.91
CA GLY A 88 -1.74 -1.49 -2.26
C GLY A 88 -2.52 -2.76 -2.63
N PRO A 89 -1.98 -3.95 -2.30
CA PRO A 89 -2.67 -5.20 -2.55
C PRO A 89 -4.14 -5.11 -2.10
N ALA A 90 -5.05 -5.53 -2.98
CA ALA A 90 -6.47 -5.33 -2.78
C ALA A 90 -6.92 -5.97 -1.46
N GLY A 91 -7.73 -5.23 -0.69
CA GLY A 91 -8.28 -5.72 0.56
C GLY A 91 -7.41 -5.48 1.80
N VAL A 92 -6.33 -4.69 1.74
CA VAL A 92 -5.59 -4.25 2.95
C VAL A 92 -6.07 -2.90 3.49
N ASP A 93 -5.96 -2.70 4.80
CA ASP A 93 -6.45 -1.50 5.49
C ASP A 93 -5.48 -0.31 5.37
N GLY A 94 -4.22 -0.58 5.05
CA GLY A 94 -3.22 0.45 4.84
C GLY A 94 -1.91 -0.06 4.24
N VAL A 95 -1.02 0.88 3.95
CA VAL A 95 0.30 0.63 3.36
C VAL A 95 1.39 1.30 4.20
N LEU A 96 2.48 0.57 4.43
CA LEU A 96 3.71 1.09 5.01
C LEU A 96 4.74 1.35 3.90
N ARG A 97 5.15 2.61 3.75
CA ARG A 97 6.13 3.06 2.74
C ARG A 97 7.56 2.93 3.25
N SER A 98 8.51 2.97 2.31
CA SER A 98 9.96 2.93 2.59
C SER A 98 10.47 4.11 3.42
N ASN A 99 9.76 5.24 3.41
CA ASN A 99 10.04 6.39 4.25
C ASN A 99 9.54 6.26 5.70
N GLY A 100 9.03 5.08 6.09
CA GLY A 100 8.47 4.82 7.42
C GLY A 100 7.07 5.42 7.64
N VAL A 101 6.46 6.01 6.61
CA VAL A 101 5.11 6.57 6.71
C VAL A 101 4.08 5.47 6.50
N PHE A 102 3.17 5.38 7.45
CA PHE A 102 2.03 4.49 7.41
C PHE A 102 0.79 5.26 6.96
N ARG A 103 0.09 4.74 5.95
CA ARG A 103 -1.12 5.37 5.40
C ARG A 103 -2.26 4.37 5.34
N PHE A 104 -3.35 4.65 6.04
CA PHE A 104 -4.59 3.89 5.91
C PHE A 104 -5.28 4.20 4.57
N ASN A 105 -5.89 3.17 3.97
CA ASN A 105 -6.60 3.29 2.70
C ASN A 105 -8.01 3.88 2.88
N GLU A 106 -8.63 3.63 4.03
CA GLU A 106 -9.97 4.09 4.41
C GLU A 106 -9.94 4.54 5.88
N SER A 107 -10.94 5.31 6.33
CA SER A 107 -11.09 5.60 7.75
C SER A 107 -11.33 4.28 8.49
N VAL A 108 -10.41 3.89 9.36
CA VAL A 108 -10.61 2.76 10.27
C VAL A 108 -11.55 3.25 11.36
N ASP A 109 -12.85 3.01 11.20
CA ASP A 109 -13.81 3.17 12.29
C ASP A 109 -13.56 2.05 13.31
N MET A 110 -13.28 2.44 14.56
CA MET A 110 -13.16 1.56 15.73
C MET A 110 -14.45 1.57 16.54
#